data_AF-A0A7S0MWF7-F1
#
_entry.id   AF-A0A7S0MWF7-F1
#
_cell.length_a   1.000
_cell.length_b   1.000
_cell.length_c   1.000
_cell.angle_alpha   90.00
_cell.angle_beta   90.00
_cell.angle_gamma   90.00
#
_symmetry.space_group_name_H-M   'P 1'
#
loop_
_entity.id
_entity.type
_entity.pdbx_description
1 polymer ?
#
loop_
_entity_poly.entity_id
_entity_poly.type
_entity_poly.pdbx_seq_one_letter_code
_entity_poly.pdbx_strand_id
1 'polypeptide(L)'
;MFRKTMTLAFLAVVCLQAGWLAAAEEETKEPDCPVCHNIISVFSETLTKEEKKDMVTIEQKFQAFCDKKANENSKDAKFCYYTTGASSLKREISKPLSAGFPPAAICKKLGKKDSAICALTYRKVYTHDLTKLEEPQIKKMKLKDLRTILSEHNKECVGCIEKDDFVRTVLQIKADFKPEGKAEL
;
A
#
# COMPACT_ATOMS: atom_id res chain seq x y z
N MET A 1 17.92 -3.98 68.07
CA MET A 1 16.50 -3.75 68.42
C MET A 1 15.86 -2.94 67.30
N PHE A 2 15.10 -3.61 66.44
CA PHE A 2 13.65 -3.39 66.22
C PHE A 2 13.36 -2.02 65.56
N ARG A 3 13.16 -1.88 64.23
CA ARG A 3 12.41 -2.68 63.24
C ARG A 3 11.00 -2.99 63.75
N LYS A 4 9.99 -2.36 63.10
CA LYS A 4 8.52 -2.54 63.19
C LYS A 4 7.77 -1.52 64.05
N THR A 5 7.17 -0.53 63.38
CA THR A 5 5.71 -0.33 63.33
C THR A 5 5.40 0.28 61.96
N MET A 6 4.88 -0.52 61.03
CA MET A 6 3.43 -0.65 60.79
C MET A 6 2.99 0.40 59.75
N THR A 7 3.21 0.15 58.45
CA THR A 7 2.21 -0.40 57.51
C THR A 7 0.77 0.04 57.80
N LEU A 8 0.12 0.57 56.75
CA LEU A 8 -1.33 0.74 56.51
C LEU A 8 -1.89 2.17 56.61
N ALA A 9 -1.65 2.94 55.54
CA ALA A 9 -2.66 3.80 54.91
C ALA A 9 -2.19 4.03 53.45
N PHE A 10 -2.25 3.00 52.61
CA PHE A 10 -3.36 2.81 51.66
C PHE A 10 -3.73 4.10 50.89
N LEU A 11 -3.22 4.16 49.66
CA LEU A 11 -4.05 4.27 48.46
C LEU A 11 -5.04 5.44 48.43
N ALA A 12 -4.59 6.63 47.98
CA ALA A 12 -5.47 7.60 47.29
C ALA A 12 -4.73 8.76 46.60
N VAL A 13 -3.58 8.56 45.94
CA VAL A 13 -3.11 9.55 44.94
C VAL A 13 -2.51 8.84 43.73
N VAL A 14 -3.23 7.83 43.26
CA VAL A 14 -3.20 7.39 41.86
C VAL A 14 -4.51 7.95 41.29
N CYS A 15 -4.45 8.89 40.33
CA CYS A 15 -5.46 9.13 39.26
C CYS A 15 -5.53 10.54 38.61
N LEU A 16 -4.71 11.55 38.92
CA LEU A 16 -4.97 12.92 38.39
C LEU A 16 -3.82 13.65 37.67
N GLN A 17 -2.97 12.90 36.95
CA GLN A 17 -2.19 13.46 35.83
C GLN A 17 -2.25 12.49 34.64
N ALA A 18 -3.47 12.11 34.24
CA ALA A 18 -3.74 11.63 32.89
C ALA A 18 -4.12 12.86 32.06
N GLY A 19 -3.13 13.47 31.41
CA GLY A 19 -3.31 14.72 30.67
C GLY A 19 -2.30 14.83 29.55
N TRP A 20 -2.73 14.36 28.37
CA TRP A 20 -2.23 14.63 27.03
C TRP A 20 -0.75 14.99 26.85
N LEU A 21 -0.02 14.09 26.17
CA LEU A 21 0.86 14.48 25.07
C LEU A 21 0.78 13.43 23.96
N ALA A 22 0.10 13.85 22.89
CA ALA A 22 0.15 13.39 21.52
C ALA A 22 0.35 11.87 21.28
N ALA A 23 -0.77 11.18 21.02
CA ALA A 23 -0.73 10.23 19.92
C ALA A 23 -0.36 11.06 18.68
N ALA A 24 0.90 10.98 18.26
CA ALA A 24 1.24 11.38 16.91
C ALA A 24 0.35 10.54 16.00
N GLU A 25 -0.67 11.18 15.41
CA GLU A 25 -1.15 10.74 14.12
C GLU A 25 0.08 10.79 13.22
N GLU A 26 0.79 9.67 13.10
CA GLU A 26 1.41 9.35 11.83
C GLU A 26 0.26 9.29 10.83
N GLU A 27 -0.15 10.45 10.34
CA GLU A 27 -0.68 10.54 9.01
C GLU A 27 0.51 10.32 8.05
N THR A 28 1.11 9.14 8.09
CA THR A 28 2.03 8.69 7.05
C THR A 28 1.22 8.24 5.85
N LYS A 29 0.52 9.21 5.24
CA LYS A 29 0.17 9.11 3.83
C LYS A 29 1.33 9.62 2.98
N GLU A 30 2.55 9.12 3.23
CA GLU A 30 3.49 8.97 2.11
C GLU A 30 2.90 7.89 1.18
N PRO A 31 3.10 7.99 -0.14
CA PRO A 31 2.52 7.04 -1.08
C PRO A 31 3.09 5.66 -0.79
N ASP A 32 2.32 4.84 -0.08
CA ASP A 32 2.68 3.47 0.23
C ASP A 32 2.98 2.77 -1.09
N CYS A 33 4.27 2.52 -1.37
CA CYS A 33 4.83 2.19 -2.69
C CYS A 33 4.43 0.75 -3.06
N PRO A 34 3.18 0.50 -3.47
CA PRO A 34 2.52 -0.77 -3.21
C PRO A 34 3.06 -1.86 -4.14
N VAL A 35 3.37 -1.48 -5.40
CA VAL A 35 4.02 -2.35 -6.38
C VAL A 35 5.43 -2.72 -5.93
N CYS A 36 6.21 -1.74 -5.45
CA CYS A 36 7.55 -2.00 -4.93
C CYS A 36 7.51 -2.95 -3.72
N HIS A 37 6.65 -2.67 -2.74
CA HIS A 37 6.53 -3.50 -1.54
C HIS A 37 6.18 -4.94 -1.89
N ASN A 38 5.18 -5.12 -2.75
CA ASN A 38 4.73 -6.44 -3.17
C ASN A 38 5.88 -7.21 -3.84
N ILE A 39 6.56 -6.60 -4.80
CA ILE A 39 7.64 -7.28 -5.55
C ILE A 39 8.82 -7.60 -4.64
N ILE A 40 9.26 -6.67 -3.80
CA ILE A 40 10.39 -6.89 -2.90
C ILE A 40 10.04 -7.94 -1.83
N SER A 41 8.81 -7.97 -1.31
CA SER A 41 8.35 -9.00 -0.37
C SER A 41 8.38 -10.37 -1.02
N VAL A 42 7.68 -10.54 -2.15
CA VAL A 42 7.60 -11.80 -2.90
C VAL A 42 8.99 -12.28 -3.28
N PHE A 43 9.83 -11.40 -3.83
CA PHE A 43 11.20 -11.73 -4.19
C PHE A 43 12.02 -12.19 -2.97
N SER A 44 11.92 -11.48 -1.84
CA SER A 44 12.65 -11.81 -0.62
C SER A 44 12.29 -13.18 -0.04
N GLU A 45 11.07 -13.66 -0.29
CA GLU A 45 10.59 -14.99 0.11
C GLU A 45 11.16 -16.10 -0.79
N THR A 46 11.54 -15.78 -2.04
CA THR A 46 12.16 -16.75 -2.95
C THR A 46 13.62 -17.09 -2.62
N LEU A 47 14.24 -16.34 -1.70
CA LEU A 47 15.65 -16.49 -1.34
C LEU A 47 15.84 -17.32 -0.08
N THR A 48 16.82 -18.23 -0.08
CA THR A 48 17.24 -18.93 1.13
C THR A 48 18.03 -18.01 2.07
N LYS A 49 18.30 -18.48 3.30
CA LYS A 49 19.08 -17.71 4.29
C LYS A 49 20.52 -17.48 3.85
N GLU A 50 21.08 -18.42 3.09
CA GLU A 50 22.44 -18.40 2.57
C GLU A 50 22.53 -17.40 1.42
N GLU A 51 21.56 -17.45 0.50
CA GLU A 51 21.49 -16.55 -0.65
C GLU A 51 21.27 -15.10 -0.23
N LYS A 52 20.51 -14.86 0.85
CA LYS A 52 20.35 -13.53 1.44
C LYS A 52 21.66 -12.92 1.92
N LYS A 53 22.73 -13.69 2.13
CA LYS A 53 24.02 -13.13 2.58
C LYS A 53 24.92 -12.66 1.43
N ASP A 54 24.66 -13.11 0.20
CA ASP A 54 25.48 -12.77 -0.95
C ASP A 54 24.75 -11.79 -1.89
N MET A 55 25.26 -10.56 -1.93
CA MET A 55 24.74 -9.51 -2.78
C MET A 55 24.78 -9.87 -4.27
N VAL A 56 25.79 -10.60 -4.73
CA VAL A 56 25.91 -10.98 -6.14
C VAL A 56 24.83 -12.00 -6.51
N THR A 57 24.64 -13.03 -5.68
CA THR A 57 23.54 -13.99 -5.83
C THR A 57 22.18 -13.31 -5.81
N ILE A 58 21.94 -12.34 -4.90
CA ILE A 58 20.69 -11.58 -4.86
C ILE A 58 20.46 -10.83 -6.17
N GLU A 59 21.48 -10.16 -6.72
CA GLU A 59 21.36 -9.41 -7.98
C GLU A 59 21.04 -10.31 -9.17
N GLN A 60 21.69 -11.48 -9.25
CA GLN A 60 21.44 -12.48 -10.29
C GLN A 60 20.02 -13.05 -10.19
N LYS A 61 19.59 -13.43 -8.99
CA LYS A 61 18.23 -13.94 -8.77
C LYS A 61 17.17 -12.88 -8.99
N PHE A 62 17.43 -11.63 -8.62
CA PHE A 62 16.52 -10.53 -8.88
C PHE A 62 16.37 -10.27 -10.39
N GLN A 63 17.48 -10.33 -11.14
CA GLN A 63 17.41 -10.27 -12.60
C GLN A 63 16.54 -11.40 -13.16
N ALA A 64 16.80 -12.65 -12.76
CA ALA A 64 16.02 -13.80 -13.23
C ALA A 64 14.53 -13.73 -12.83
N PHE A 65 14.23 -13.18 -11.65
CA PHE A 65 12.86 -12.90 -11.21
C PHE A 65 12.19 -11.89 -12.15
N CYS A 66 12.89 -10.82 -12.50
CA CYS A 66 12.38 -9.78 -13.38
C CYS A 66 12.26 -10.20 -14.84
N ASP A 67 13.16 -11.04 -15.35
CA ASP A 67 13.08 -11.58 -16.72
C ASP A 67 11.78 -12.40 -16.92
N LYS A 68 11.34 -13.12 -15.89
CA LYS A 68 10.05 -13.84 -15.92
C LYS A 68 8.85 -12.90 -15.97
N LYS A 69 8.98 -11.67 -15.45
CA LYS A 69 7.93 -10.65 -15.42
C LYS A 69 7.95 -9.74 -16.64
N ALA A 70 9.02 -9.74 -17.43
CA ALA A 70 9.26 -8.76 -18.50
C ALA A 70 8.31 -8.86 -19.69
N ASN A 71 7.72 -10.03 -19.94
CA ASN A 71 6.87 -10.27 -21.11
C ASN A 71 5.38 -9.92 -20.88
N GLU A 72 5.03 -9.43 -19.70
CA GLU A 72 3.66 -9.04 -19.36
C GLU A 72 3.50 -7.52 -19.39
N ASN A 73 2.37 -7.02 -19.90
CA ASN A 73 2.00 -5.60 -19.75
C ASN A 73 1.51 -5.32 -18.31
N SER A 74 2.36 -5.58 -17.31
CA SER A 74 2.03 -5.51 -15.89
C SER A 74 2.79 -4.39 -15.17
N LYS A 75 2.30 -4.00 -13.98
CA LYS A 75 3.02 -3.06 -13.11
C LYS A 75 4.34 -3.64 -12.59
N ASP A 76 4.40 -4.96 -12.46
CA ASP A 76 5.61 -5.68 -12.09
C ASP A 76 6.67 -5.57 -13.18
N ALA A 77 6.30 -5.76 -14.45
CA ALA A 77 7.20 -5.58 -15.58
C ALA A 77 7.78 -4.15 -15.61
N LYS A 78 6.93 -3.15 -15.36
CA LYS A 78 7.36 -1.74 -15.32
C LYS A 78 8.28 -1.43 -14.14
N PHE A 79 8.03 -2.01 -12.97
CA PHE A 79 8.94 -1.91 -11.82
C PHE A 79 10.29 -2.57 -12.13
N CYS A 80 10.28 -3.76 -12.74
CA CYS A 80 11.47 -4.46 -13.16
C CYS A 80 12.27 -3.66 -14.19
N TYR A 81 11.61 -3.02 -15.15
CA TYR A 81 12.27 -2.12 -16.10
C TYR A 81 12.99 -0.95 -15.40
N TYR A 82 12.38 -0.35 -14.37
CA TYR A 82 13.01 0.75 -13.61
C TYR A 82 14.16 0.31 -12.71
N THR A 83 14.13 -0.93 -12.21
CA THR A 83 15.09 -1.42 -11.21
C THR A 83 16.17 -2.33 -11.78
N THR A 84 16.02 -2.76 -13.04
CA THR A 84 16.97 -3.60 -13.78
C THR A 84 17.47 -2.92 -15.06
N GLY A 85 18.23 -3.62 -15.89
CA GLY A 85 18.81 -3.07 -17.12
C GLY A 85 19.96 -2.08 -16.85
N ALA A 86 19.93 -0.92 -17.53
CA ALA A 86 20.93 0.14 -17.38
C ALA A 86 20.83 0.91 -16.05
N SER A 87 19.76 0.68 -15.28
CA SER A 87 19.61 1.26 -13.94
C SER A 87 20.55 0.56 -12.95
N SER A 88 21.33 1.33 -12.19
CA SER A 88 22.21 0.81 -11.14
C SER A 88 21.46 0.47 -9.83
N LEU A 89 20.15 0.29 -9.90
CA LEU A 89 19.28 0.14 -8.73
C LEU A 89 19.25 -1.28 -8.15
N LYS A 90 19.69 -2.31 -8.88
CA LYS A 90 19.83 -3.66 -8.33
C LYS A 90 20.71 -3.69 -7.08
N ARG A 91 21.79 -2.89 -7.05
CA ARG A 91 22.68 -2.74 -5.89
C ARG A 91 21.97 -2.09 -4.69
N GLU A 92 21.03 -1.20 -4.97
CA GLU A 92 20.20 -0.53 -3.96
C GLU A 92 19.10 -1.44 -3.40
N ILE A 93 18.85 -2.58 -4.04
CA ILE A 93 18.00 -3.66 -3.53
C ILE A 93 18.85 -4.69 -2.79
N SER A 94 19.92 -5.19 -3.42
CA SER A 94 20.74 -6.29 -2.88
C SER A 94 21.41 -5.94 -1.55
N LYS A 95 21.98 -4.73 -1.44
CA LYS A 95 22.69 -4.27 -0.23
C LYS A 95 21.80 -4.19 1.01
N PRO A 96 20.65 -3.50 1.01
CA PRO A 96 19.78 -3.48 2.17
C PRO A 96 19.07 -4.83 2.40
N LEU A 97 18.76 -5.59 1.36
CA LEU A 97 18.18 -6.93 1.52
C LEU A 97 19.15 -7.87 2.24
N SER A 98 20.44 -7.83 1.90
CA SER A 98 21.45 -8.66 2.57
C SER A 98 21.73 -8.24 4.01
N ALA A 99 21.46 -6.97 4.32
CA ALA A 99 21.50 -6.44 5.68
C ALA A 99 20.19 -6.66 6.46
N GLY A 100 19.19 -7.33 5.88
CA GLY A 100 17.93 -7.69 6.55
C GLY A 100 16.91 -6.55 6.67
N PHE A 101 17.02 -5.51 5.85
CA PHE A 101 16.04 -4.42 5.86
C PHE A 101 14.68 -4.90 5.33
N PRO A 102 13.56 -4.41 5.91
CA PRO A 102 12.23 -4.75 5.42
C PRO A 102 11.93 -4.09 4.06
N PRO A 103 11.01 -4.64 3.26
CA PRO A 103 10.61 -4.08 1.96
C PRO A 103 10.26 -2.59 2.01
N ALA A 104 9.60 -2.14 3.08
CA ALA A 104 9.23 -0.73 3.26
C ALA A 104 10.43 0.22 3.27
N ALA A 105 11.51 -0.14 3.97
CA ALA A 105 12.72 0.67 4.02
C ALA A 105 13.45 0.69 2.66
N ILE A 106 13.48 -0.45 1.97
CA ILE A 106 14.08 -0.58 0.64
C ILE A 106 13.32 0.30 -0.36
N CYS A 107 11.99 0.20 -0.39
CA CYS A 107 11.13 0.96 -1.29
C CYS A 107 11.17 2.46 -1.02
N LYS A 108 11.22 2.89 0.24
CA LYS A 108 11.44 4.31 0.58
C LYS A 108 12.76 4.84 0.02
N LYS A 109 13.83 4.04 0.06
CA LYS A 109 15.13 4.43 -0.50
C LYS A 109 15.12 4.47 -2.03
N LEU A 110 14.47 3.50 -2.66
CA LEU A 110 14.30 3.47 -4.12
C LEU A 110 13.47 4.65 -4.62
N GLY A 111 12.36 4.97 -3.96
CA GLY A 111 11.50 6.10 -4.30
C GLY A 111 12.20 7.46 -4.21
N LYS A 112 13.18 7.60 -3.30
CA LYS A 112 14.04 8.80 -3.24
C LYS A 112 15.01 8.92 -4.42
N LYS A 113 15.41 7.80 -5.02
CA LYS A 113 16.31 7.78 -6.19
C LYS A 113 15.55 7.95 -7.50
N ASP A 114 14.39 7.31 -7.58
CA ASP A 114 13.47 7.44 -8.70
C ASP A 114 12.03 7.41 -8.19
N SER A 115 11.39 8.58 -8.20
CA SER A 115 10.01 8.75 -7.76
C SER A 115 9.03 7.94 -8.62
N ALA A 116 9.38 7.58 -9.86
CA ALA A 116 8.53 6.78 -10.74
C ALA A 116 8.28 5.37 -10.17
N ILE A 117 9.23 4.83 -9.38
CA ILE A 117 9.10 3.52 -8.73
C ILE A 117 7.92 3.51 -7.75
N CYS A 118 7.84 4.51 -6.87
CA CYS A 118 6.77 4.63 -5.88
C CYS A 118 5.45 5.16 -6.47
N ALA A 119 5.49 5.77 -7.66
CA ALA A 119 4.29 6.16 -8.40
C ALA A 119 3.57 4.97 -9.04
N LEU A 120 4.21 3.80 -9.15
CA LEU A 120 3.57 2.59 -9.67
C LEU A 120 2.52 2.08 -8.68
N THR A 121 1.26 2.07 -9.11
CA THR A 121 0.15 1.46 -8.36
C THR A 121 -0.51 0.36 -9.17
N TYR A 122 -0.91 -0.73 -8.52
CA TYR A 122 -1.83 -1.68 -9.13
C TYR A 122 -3.14 -0.97 -9.46
N ARG A 123 -3.78 -1.35 -10.57
CA ARG A 123 -5.15 -0.90 -10.83
C ARG A 123 -5.99 -1.48 -9.69
N LYS A 124 -6.60 -0.61 -8.89
CA LYS A 124 -7.63 -1.03 -7.95
C LYS A 124 -8.80 -1.51 -8.79
N VAL A 125 -9.12 -2.80 -8.69
CA VAL A 125 -10.36 -3.33 -9.25
C VAL A 125 -11.46 -2.85 -8.32
N TYR A 126 -12.31 -1.96 -8.82
CA TYR A 126 -13.55 -1.65 -8.12
C TYR A 126 -14.49 -2.80 -8.43
N THR A 127 -15.07 -3.38 -7.39
CA THR A 127 -16.01 -4.50 -7.57
C THR A 127 -17.06 -4.11 -8.59
N HIS A 128 -17.36 -4.98 -9.56
CA HIS A 128 -18.54 -4.79 -10.44
C HIS A 128 -19.83 -4.60 -9.64
N ASP A 129 -19.82 -5.00 -8.38
CA ASP A 129 -20.87 -4.74 -7.42
C ASP A 129 -20.52 -3.53 -6.54
N LEU A 130 -21.10 -2.37 -6.85
CA LEU A 130 -20.91 -1.13 -6.08
C LEU A 130 -21.55 -1.17 -4.69
N THR A 131 -22.43 -2.13 -4.42
CA THR A 131 -23.06 -2.25 -3.10
C THR A 131 -22.05 -2.59 -2.00
N LYS A 132 -20.92 -3.21 -2.38
CA LYS A 132 -19.80 -3.55 -1.48
C LYS A 132 -18.97 -2.35 -1.04
N LEU A 133 -19.10 -1.20 -1.70
CA LEU A 133 -18.37 0.02 -1.36
C LEU A 133 -19.21 0.88 -0.41
N GLU A 134 -18.67 1.23 0.74
CA GLU A 134 -19.38 2.15 1.66
C GLU A 134 -19.29 3.60 1.17
N GLU A 135 -20.31 4.43 1.43
CA GLU A 135 -20.29 5.84 0.98
C GLU A 135 -19.09 6.64 1.49
N PRO A 136 -18.64 6.49 2.76
CA PRO A 136 -17.44 7.17 3.24
C PRO A 136 -16.18 6.77 2.47
N GLN A 137 -16.12 5.53 1.96
CA GLN A 137 -15.01 5.06 1.15
C GLN A 137 -15.02 5.75 -0.21
N ILE A 138 -16.19 5.83 -0.87
CA ILE A 138 -16.37 6.50 -2.17
C ILE A 138 -15.95 7.98 -2.07
N LYS A 139 -16.37 8.69 -1.02
CA LYS A 139 -15.98 10.10 -0.78
C LYS A 139 -14.45 10.28 -0.66
N LYS A 140 -13.75 9.29 -0.09
CA LYS A 140 -12.29 9.30 0.09
C LYS A 140 -11.50 8.89 -1.16
N MET A 141 -12.15 8.35 -2.20
CA MET A 141 -11.47 7.92 -3.42
C MET A 141 -10.84 9.09 -4.18
N LYS A 142 -9.78 8.81 -4.94
CA LYS A 142 -9.16 9.81 -5.82
C LYS A 142 -10.02 10.00 -7.07
N LEU A 143 -9.93 11.16 -7.72
CA LEU A 143 -10.70 11.44 -8.93
C LEU A 143 -10.50 10.39 -10.05
N LYS A 144 -9.27 9.89 -10.19
CA LYS A 144 -8.94 8.79 -11.12
C LYS A 144 -9.70 7.50 -10.79
N ASP A 145 -9.85 7.20 -9.51
CA ASP A 145 -10.53 6.00 -9.01
C ASP A 145 -12.04 6.11 -9.30
N LEU A 146 -12.64 7.27 -9.02
CA LEU A 146 -14.04 7.56 -9.35
C LEU A 146 -14.33 7.46 -10.85
N ARG A 147 -13.46 8.03 -11.70
CA ARG A 147 -13.58 7.89 -13.16
C ARG A 147 -13.45 6.44 -13.64
N THR A 148 -12.61 5.65 -12.96
CA THR A 148 -12.46 4.23 -13.27
C THR A 148 -13.75 3.46 -12.98
N ILE A 149 -14.37 3.71 -11.83
CA ILE A 149 -15.69 3.15 -11.47
C ILE A 149 -16.72 3.49 -12.55
N LEU A 150 -16.84 4.76 -12.93
CA LEU A 150 -17.80 5.18 -13.94
C LEU A 150 -17.58 4.45 -15.28
N SER A 151 -16.32 4.39 -15.73
CA SER A 151 -15.95 3.68 -16.96
C SER A 151 -16.20 2.17 -16.90
N GLU A 152 -15.95 1.51 -15.77
CA GLU A 152 -16.19 0.07 -15.58
C GLU A 152 -17.69 -0.27 -15.57
N HIS A 153 -18.55 0.70 -15.24
CA HIS A 153 -20.01 0.59 -15.29
C HIS A 153 -20.65 1.16 -16.57
N ASN A 154 -19.84 1.56 -17.56
CA ASN A 154 -20.31 2.21 -18.79
C ASN A 154 -21.18 3.46 -18.52
N LYS A 155 -20.84 4.22 -17.49
CA LYS A 155 -21.49 5.48 -17.11
C LYS A 155 -20.52 6.63 -17.32
N GLU A 156 -21.04 7.79 -17.66
CA GLU A 156 -20.27 9.02 -17.78
C GLU A 156 -20.84 10.11 -16.87
N CYS A 157 -19.97 10.98 -16.38
CA CYS A 157 -20.32 12.14 -15.56
C CYS A 157 -20.37 13.37 -16.47
N VAL A 158 -21.55 13.69 -17.00
CA VAL A 158 -21.73 14.84 -17.92
C VAL A 158 -21.72 16.15 -17.11
N GLY A 159 -20.83 17.08 -17.47
CA GLY A 159 -20.74 18.39 -16.83
C GLY A 159 -20.09 18.41 -15.45
N CYS A 160 -19.44 17.31 -15.04
CA CYS A 160 -18.76 17.21 -13.76
C CYS A 160 -17.42 17.95 -13.77
N ILE A 161 -17.29 18.98 -12.94
CA ILE A 161 -16.11 19.85 -12.87
C ILE A 161 -15.32 19.56 -11.59
N GLU A 162 -16.03 19.40 -10.48
CA GLU A 162 -15.44 19.19 -9.17
C GLU A 162 -15.48 17.72 -8.76
N LYS A 163 -14.59 17.32 -7.84
CA LYS A 163 -14.53 15.93 -7.36
C LYS A 163 -15.88 15.47 -6.79
N ASP A 164 -16.58 16.35 -6.09
CA ASP A 164 -17.86 16.05 -5.45
C ASP A 164 -18.96 15.73 -6.47
N ASP A 165 -18.87 16.24 -7.70
CA ASP A 165 -19.76 15.86 -8.80
C ASP A 165 -19.60 14.37 -9.14
N PHE A 166 -18.36 13.92 -9.31
CA PHE A 166 -18.05 12.51 -9.58
C PHE A 166 -18.49 11.61 -8.43
N VAL A 167 -18.31 12.05 -7.18
CA VAL A 167 -18.77 11.31 -5.99
C VAL A 167 -20.29 11.15 -6.02
N ARG A 168 -21.04 12.23 -6.31
CA ARG A 168 -22.51 12.19 -6.38
C ARG A 168 -22.99 11.21 -7.46
N THR A 169 -22.40 11.25 -8.65
CA THR A 169 -22.77 10.34 -9.75
C THR A 169 -22.47 8.88 -9.40
N VAL A 170 -21.32 8.59 -8.77
CA VAL A 170 -21.01 7.22 -8.31
C VAL A 170 -22.00 6.75 -7.24
N LEU A 171 -22.40 7.62 -6.31
CA LEU A 171 -23.41 7.29 -5.29
C LEU A 171 -24.80 7.05 -5.89
N GLN A 172 -25.18 7.81 -6.93
CA GLN A 172 -26.43 7.58 -7.68
C GLN A 172 -26.41 6.21 -8.37
N ILE A 173 -25.34 5.89 -9.11
CA ILE A 173 -25.20 4.58 -9.77
C ILE A 173 -25.23 3.45 -8.74
N LYS A 174 -24.60 3.64 -7.58
CA LYS A 174 -24.66 2.67 -6.48
C LYS A 174 -26.10 2.46 -5.98
N ALA A 175 -26.88 3.53 -5.82
CA ALA A 175 -28.28 3.43 -5.40
C ALA A 175 -29.17 2.75 -6.46
N ASP A 176 -28.87 2.97 -7.74
CA ASP A 176 -29.54 2.33 -8.87
C ASP A 176 -29.11 0.86 -9.07
N PHE A 177 -27.99 0.45 -8.46
CA PHE A 177 -27.43 -0.89 -8.58
C PHE A 177 -28.32 -1.91 -7.86
N LYS A 178 -29.12 -2.64 -8.62
CA LYS A 178 -29.78 -3.86 -8.15
C LYS A 178 -28.78 -5.00 -8.23
N PRO A 179 -28.59 -5.82 -7.17
CA PRO A 179 -27.69 -6.97 -7.23
C PRO A 179 -28.16 -7.91 -8.35
N GLU A 180 -27.28 -8.18 -9.32
CA GLU A 180 -27.57 -9.16 -10.37
C GLU A 180 -27.70 -10.55 -9.73
N GLY A 181 -28.94 -11.03 -9.62
CA GLY A 181 -29.25 -12.26 -8.89
C GLY A 181 -30.71 -12.67 -8.81
N LYS A 182 -31.59 -12.18 -9.70
CA LYS A 182 -32.87 -12.83 -10.00
C LYS A 182 -33.14 -12.73 -11.50
N ALA A 183 -32.73 -13.77 -12.23
CA ALA A 183 -33.39 -14.10 -13.47
C ALA A 183 -34.87 -14.35 -13.14
N GLU A 184 -35.77 -13.56 -13.72
CA GLU A 184 -37.21 -13.81 -13.64
C GLU A 184 -37.50 -15.07 -14.47
N LEU A 185 -38.15 -16.04 -13.82
CA LEU A 185 -38.75 -17.24 -14.40
C LEU A 185 -39.99 -16.88 -15.21
#